data_AF-A0A950I5A7-F1
#
_entry.id   AF-A0A950I5A7-F1
#
_cell.length_a   1.000
_cell.length_b   1.000
_cell.length_c   1.000
_cell.angle_alpha   90.00
_cell.angle_beta   90.00
_cell.angle_gamma   90.00
#
_symmetry.space_group_name_H-M   'P 1'
#
loop_
_entity.id
_entity.type
_entity.pdbx_description
1 polymer ?
#
loop_
_entity_poly.entity_id
_entity_poly.type
_entity_poly.pdbx_seq_one_letter_code
_entity_poly.pdbx_strand_id
1 'polypeptide(L)'
;TPWQYEHPRRAEVNERLANQNYRIDRDVARGEMSYREADRLHREDREIRNEERGMAAANGGYITRSEQRYLNMQENAVSRQINNY
;
A
#
# COMPACT_ATOMS: atom_id res chain seq x y z
N THR A 1 -6.19 4.27 -16.46
CA THR A 1 -7.62 4.65 -16.51
C THR A 1 -7.76 6.16 -16.40
N PRO A 2 -8.88 6.78 -16.80
CA PRO A 2 -9.11 8.23 -16.59
C PRO A 2 -8.89 8.67 -15.15
N TRP A 3 -9.31 7.84 -14.18
CA TRP A 3 -9.10 8.10 -12.76
C TRP A 3 -7.61 8.18 -12.35
N GLN A 4 -6.76 7.30 -12.88
CA GLN A 4 -5.31 7.36 -12.59
C GLN A 4 -4.66 8.63 -13.13
N TYR A 5 -5.15 9.13 -14.27
CA TYR A 5 -4.68 10.39 -14.86
C TYR A 5 -5.08 11.59 -14.01
N GLU A 6 -6.30 11.60 -13.47
CA GLU A 6 -6.80 12.66 -12.58
C GLU A 6 -6.18 12.61 -11.18
N HIS A 7 -5.80 11.41 -10.72
CA HIS A 7 -5.26 11.18 -9.38
C HIS A 7 -3.90 10.44 -9.40
N PRO A 8 -2.86 11.01 -10.02
CA PRO A 8 -1.61 10.30 -10.27
C PRO A 8 -0.90 9.87 -8.99
N ARG A 9 -0.94 10.68 -7.92
CA ARG A 9 -0.32 10.34 -6.64
C ARG A 9 -1.04 9.20 -5.92
N ARG A 10 -2.37 9.19 -6.00
CA ARG A 10 -3.21 8.12 -5.44
C ARG A 10 -3.00 6.82 -6.22
N ALA A 11 -2.88 6.93 -7.55
CA ALA A 11 -2.58 5.80 -8.40
C ALA A 11 -1.25 5.14 -8.01
N GLU A 12 -0.19 5.93 -7.80
CA GLU A 12 1.12 5.42 -7.38
C GLU A 12 1.04 4.64 -6.05
N VAL A 13 0.42 5.23 -5.01
CA VAL A 13 0.23 4.56 -3.70
C VAL A 13 -0.58 3.27 -3.88
N ASN A 14 -1.69 3.31 -4.62
CA ASN A 14 -2.51 2.12 -4.82
C ASN A 14 -1.81 1.02 -5.62
N GLU A 15 -0.97 1.37 -6.58
CA GLU A 15 -0.14 0.40 -7.32
C GLU A 15 0.90 -0.25 -6.42
N ARG A 16 1.51 0.52 -5.51
CA ARG A 16 2.45 0.00 -4.52
C ARG A 16 1.76 -0.99 -3.58
N LEU A 17 0.61 -0.63 -2.99
CA LEU A 17 -0.21 -1.55 -2.20
C LEU A 17 -0.58 -2.84 -2.96
N ALA A 18 -0.99 -2.73 -4.23
CA ALA A 18 -1.32 -3.91 -5.05
C ALA A 18 -0.11 -4.83 -5.25
N ASN A 19 1.07 -4.25 -5.49
CA ASN A 19 2.32 -5.01 -5.62
C ASN A 19 2.72 -5.67 -4.30
N GLN A 20 2.51 -5.02 -3.16
CA GLN A 20 2.77 -5.59 -1.84
C GLN A 20 1.86 -6.80 -1.57
N ASN A 21 0.55 -6.63 -1.79
CA ASN A 21 -0.44 -7.71 -1.68
C ASN A 21 -0.05 -8.91 -2.54
N TYR A 22 0.34 -8.68 -3.80
CA TYR A 22 0.78 -9.76 -4.69
C TYR A 22 1.99 -10.54 -4.15
N ARG A 23 2.99 -9.86 -3.60
CA ARG A 23 4.18 -10.53 -3.01
C ARG A 23 3.79 -11.35 -1.79
N ILE A 24 2.99 -10.78 -0.89
CA ILE A 24 2.48 -11.48 0.30
C ILE A 24 1.79 -12.79 -0.13
N ASP A 25 0.85 -12.71 -1.07
CA ASP A 25 0.10 -13.89 -1.52
C ASP A 25 0.99 -14.93 -2.22
N ARG A 26 1.97 -14.47 -3.00
CA ARG A 26 2.95 -15.33 -3.66
C ARG A 26 3.83 -16.06 -2.65
N ASP A 27 4.33 -15.37 -1.64
CA ASP A 27 5.27 -15.93 -0.65
C ASP A 27 4.52 -16.91 0.29
N VAL A 28 3.23 -16.64 0.59
CA VAL A 28 2.33 -17.63 1.22
C VAL A 28 2.15 -18.87 0.35
N ALA A 29 1.88 -18.71 -0.95
CA ALA A 29 1.67 -19.84 -1.87
C ALA A 29 2.92 -20.72 -2.02
N ARG A 30 4.12 -20.14 -1.84
CA ARG A 30 5.40 -20.86 -1.85
C ARG A 30 5.75 -21.50 -0.51
N GLY A 31 5.03 -21.16 0.56
CA GLY A 31 5.38 -21.58 1.92
C GLY A 31 6.56 -20.83 2.53
N GLU A 32 6.98 -19.70 1.92
CA GLU A 32 8.02 -18.80 2.42
C GLU A 32 7.48 -17.90 3.55
N MET A 33 6.15 -17.68 3.58
CA MET A 33 5.46 -16.88 4.60
C MET A 33 4.28 -17.65 5.20
N SER A 34 4.09 -17.57 6.53
CA SER A 34 2.91 -18.16 7.16
C SER A 34 1.65 -17.29 6.98
N TYR A 35 0.47 -17.90 7.03
CA TYR A 35 -0.81 -17.17 6.97
C TYR A 35 -0.95 -16.07 8.05
N ARG A 36 -0.37 -16.29 9.24
CA ARG A 36 -0.43 -15.31 10.34
C ARG A 36 0.43 -14.09 10.03
N GLU A 37 1.59 -14.28 9.40
CA GLU A 37 2.47 -13.19 8.99
C GLU A 37 1.87 -12.39 7.84
N ALA A 38 1.27 -13.10 6.88
CA ALA A 38 0.51 -12.48 5.80
C ALA A 38 -0.67 -11.64 6.32
N ASP A 39 -1.45 -12.15 7.28
CA ASP A 39 -2.56 -11.37 7.88
C ASP A 39 -2.06 -10.07 8.55
N ARG A 40 -0.90 -10.11 9.21
CA ARG A 40 -0.30 -8.91 9.79
C ARG A 40 0.05 -7.89 8.70
N LEU A 41 0.75 -8.31 7.65
CA LEU A 41 1.18 -7.42 6.56
C LEU A 41 -0.02 -6.85 5.79
N HIS A 42 -1.06 -7.66 5.56
CA HIS A 42 -2.31 -7.20 4.94
C HIS A 42 -3.07 -6.18 5.80
N ARG A 43 -2.95 -6.24 7.13
CA ARG A 43 -3.50 -5.20 8.01
C ARG A 43 -2.75 -3.89 7.87
N GLU A 44 -1.42 -3.93 7.84
CA GLU A 44 -0.59 -2.74 7.65
C GLU A 44 -0.90 -2.05 6.30
N ASP A 45 -0.97 -2.82 5.21
CA ASP A 45 -1.38 -2.29 3.89
C ASP A 45 -2.78 -1.67 3.91
N ARG A 46 -3.72 -2.27 4.66
CA ARG A 46 -5.08 -1.74 4.80
C ARG A 46 -5.11 -0.44 5.60
N GLU A 47 -4.28 -0.29 6.62
CA GLU A 47 -4.14 0.94 7.40
C GLU A 47 -3.64 2.08 6.50
N ILE A 48 -2.58 1.84 5.71
CA ILE A 48 -2.07 2.81 4.73
C ILE A 48 -3.15 3.17 3.71
N ARG A 49 -3.90 2.17 3.22
CA ARG A 49 -5.01 2.41 2.27
C ARG A 49 -6.11 3.29 2.87
N ASN A 50 -6.42 3.12 4.15
CA ASN A 50 -7.45 3.90 4.84
C ASN A 50 -6.97 5.34 5.09
N GLU A 51 -5.70 5.51 5.48
CA GLU A 51 -5.10 6.83 5.64
C GLU A 51 -5.08 7.60 4.32
N GLU A 52 -4.71 6.96 3.21
CA GLU A 52 -4.79 7.54 1.87
C GLU A 52 -6.20 8.05 1.54
N ARG A 53 -7.24 7.29 1.92
CA ARG A 53 -8.64 7.73 1.70
C ARG A 53 -9.00 8.92 2.56
N GLY A 54 -8.54 8.93 3.82
CA GLY A 54 -8.77 10.05 4.74
C GLY A 54 -8.14 11.34 4.22
N MET A 55 -6.87 11.28 3.83
CA MET A 55 -6.14 12.39 3.21
C MET A 55 -6.82 12.85 1.91
N ALA A 56 -7.21 11.90 1.06
CA ALA A 56 -7.92 12.23 -0.17
C ALA A 56 -9.26 12.91 0.11
N ALA A 57 -10.04 12.41 1.07
CA ALA A 57 -11.32 13.00 1.44
C ALA A 57 -11.16 14.44 1.97
N ALA A 58 -10.15 14.69 2.79
CA ALA A 58 -9.84 16.03 3.32
C ALA A 58 -9.46 17.04 2.21
N ASN A 59 -8.89 16.55 1.11
CA ASN A 59 -8.42 17.35 -0.01
C ASN A 59 -9.37 17.31 -1.23
N GLY A 60 -10.62 16.89 -1.09
CA GLY A 60 -11.57 16.87 -2.22
C GLY A 60 -11.26 15.83 -3.31
N GLY A 61 -10.56 14.75 -2.96
CA GLY A 61 -10.36 13.57 -3.79
C GLY A 61 -8.91 13.30 -4.22
N TYR A 62 -7.98 14.22 -3.97
CA TYR A 62 -6.55 14.06 -4.29
C TYR A 62 -5.68 13.98 -3.03
N ILE A 63 -4.45 13.49 -3.14
CA ILE A 63 -3.44 13.65 -2.08
C ILE A 63 -2.35 14.62 -2.52
N THR A 64 -1.83 15.37 -1.57
CA THR A 64 -0.69 16.27 -1.75
C THR A 64 0.60 15.50 -1.93
N ARG A 65 1.66 16.21 -2.35
CA ARG A 65 3.00 15.61 -2.51
C ARG A 65 3.63 15.22 -1.17
N SER A 66 3.32 15.93 -0.08
CA SER A 66 3.80 15.61 1.27
C SER A 66 3.13 14.35 1.80
N GLU A 67 1.81 14.24 1.67
CA GLU A 67 1.04 13.05 2.06
C GLU A 67 1.48 11.82 1.28
N GLN A 68 1.65 11.95 -0.04
CA GLN A 68 2.19 10.86 -0.86
C GLN A 68 3.56 10.39 -0.34
N ARG A 69 4.48 11.32 -0.04
CA ARG A 69 5.79 10.94 0.50
C ARG A 69 5.68 10.21 1.83
N TYR A 70 4.78 10.67 2.70
CA TYR A 70 4.53 10.03 3.99
C TYR A 70 3.99 8.61 3.81
N LEU A 71 2.97 8.41 2.96
CA LEU A 71 2.43 7.09 2.63
C LEU A 71 3.51 6.18 2.01
N ASN A 72 4.30 6.70 1.06
CA ASN A 72 5.40 5.95 0.45
C ASN A 72 6.46 5.51 1.48
N MET A 73 6.71 6.30 2.53
CA MET A 73 7.61 5.90 3.63
C MET A 73 7.04 4.73 4.43
N GLN A 74 5.74 4.72 4.70
CA GLN A 74 5.07 3.60 5.36
C GLN A 74 5.10 2.34 4.49
N GLU A 75 4.76 2.44 3.21
CA GLU A 75 4.86 1.31 2.26
C GLU A 75 6.30 0.81 2.12
N ASN A 76 7.30 1.68 2.18
CA ASN A 76 8.69 1.23 2.21
C ASN A 76 9.01 0.41 3.47
N ALA A 77 8.40 0.72 4.61
CA ALA A 77 8.56 -0.08 5.82
C ALA A 77 7.91 -1.46 5.66
N VAL A 78 6.65 -1.51 5.21
CA VAL A 78 5.95 -2.78 4.93
C VAL A 78 6.71 -3.61 3.89
N SER A 79 7.16 -2.97 2.80
CA SER A 79 7.93 -3.66 1.77
C SER A 79 9.24 -4.26 2.28
N ARG A 80 9.90 -3.65 3.26
CA ARG A 80 11.09 -4.25 3.88
C ARG A 80 10.72 -5.45 4.73
N GLN A 81 9.59 -5.41 5.43
CA GLN A 81 9.10 -6.56 6.18
C GLN A 81 8.79 -7.74 5.25
N ILE A 82 8.12 -7.49 4.11
CA ILE A 82 7.84 -8.51 3.09
C ILE A 82 9.14 -9.15 2.58
N ASN A 83 10.17 -8.34 2.29
CA ASN A 83 11.45 -8.84 1.77
C ASN A 83 12.29 -9.66 2.77
N ASN A 84 11.87 -9.76 4.05
CA ASN A 84 12.54 -10.60 5.04
C ASN A 84 12.01 -12.05 5.04
N TYR A 85 11.06 -12.35 4.16
CA TYR A 85 10.53 -13.68 3.87
C TYR A 85 11.08 -14.17 2.53
#